data_AF-A0A1L7N9W0-F1
#
_entry.id   AF-A0A1L7N9W0-F1
#
_cell.length_a   1.000
_cell.length_b   1.000
_cell.length_c   1.000
_cell.angle_alpha   90.00
_cell.angle_beta   90.00
_cell.angle_gamma   90.00
#
_symmetry.space_group_name_H-M   'P 1'
#
loop_
_entity.id
_entity.type
_entity.pdbx_description
1 polymer ?
#
loop_
_entity_poly.entity_id
_entity_poly.type
_entity_poly.pdbx_seq_one_letter_code
_entity_poly.pdbx_strand_id
1 'polypeptide(L)'
;MLPLLGWGLWRLRRWRPGKRRIVRAEQPLDPVRVAALAELARLPRPYDGAPAGAWLQQINALLKRLCRSHYPGANSHTLNGRQWLAFLDNRCPAAGLTRWMILVEGAYKPECKLDDKAIAGLSQAVETWIRKHV
;
A
#
# COMPACT_ATOMS: atom_id res chain seq x y z
N MET A 1 -48.08 -19.62 -36.76
CA MET A 1 -47.32 -20.30 -35.68
C MET A 1 -45.91 -19.75 -35.43
N LEU A 2 -45.46 -18.69 -36.12
CA LEU A 2 -44.12 -18.11 -35.97
C LEU A 2 -43.91 -16.93 -34.97
N PRO A 3 -44.93 -16.18 -34.48
CA PRO A 3 -44.65 -15.00 -33.64
C PRO A 3 -44.31 -15.34 -32.19
N LEU A 4 -44.69 -16.54 -31.70
CA LEU A 4 -44.46 -16.95 -30.31
C LEU A 4 -42.99 -17.33 -30.04
N LEU A 5 -42.29 -17.87 -31.04
CA LEU A 5 -40.88 -18.24 -30.91
C LEU A 5 -39.98 -17.00 -30.78
N GLY A 6 -40.28 -15.92 -31.51
CA GLY A 6 -39.53 -14.66 -31.41
C GLY A 6 -39.65 -14.00 -30.05
N TRP A 7 -40.84 -14.06 -29.43
CA TRP A 7 -41.08 -13.45 -28.12
C TRP A 7 -40.40 -14.22 -26.98
N GLY A 8 -40.40 -15.56 -27.05
CA GLY A 8 -39.69 -16.40 -26.09
C GLY A 8 -38.19 -16.12 -26.06
N LEU A 9 -37.57 -15.99 -27.24
CA LEU A 9 -36.14 -15.66 -27.39
C LEU A 9 -35.81 -14.24 -26.89
N TRP A 10 -36.67 -13.26 -27.14
CA TRP A 10 -36.44 -11.89 -26.71
C TRP A 10 -36.55 -11.72 -25.19
N ARG A 11 -37.53 -12.39 -24.56
CA ARG A 11 -37.70 -12.37 -23.10
C ARG A 11 -36.53 -13.04 -22.38
N LEU A 12 -36.04 -14.17 -22.90
CA LEU A 12 -34.89 -14.89 -22.34
C LEU A 12 -33.59 -14.08 -22.45
N ARG A 13 -33.44 -13.29 -23.52
CA ARG A 13 -32.26 -12.44 -23.73
C ARG A 13 -32.29 -11.19 -22.84
N ARG A 14 -33.48 -10.62 -22.58
CA ARG A 14 -33.69 -9.51 -21.64
C ARG A 14 -33.54 -9.91 -20.17
N TRP A 15 -33.70 -11.21 -19.88
CA TRP A 15 -33.43 -11.83 -18.58
C TRP A 15 -32.01 -12.33 -18.41
N ARG A 16 -31.08 -12.06 -19.33
CA ARG A 16 -29.66 -12.30 -19.04
C ARG A 16 -29.25 -11.30 -17.96
N PRO A 17 -28.96 -11.75 -16.72
CA PRO A 17 -28.49 -10.86 -15.69
C PRO A 17 -27.20 -10.29 -16.22
N GLY A 18 -27.20 -8.99 -16.52
CA GLY A 18 -26.02 -8.28 -16.95
C GLY A 18 -24.93 -8.64 -15.96
N LYS A 19 -23.81 -9.20 -16.45
CA LYS A 19 -22.67 -9.63 -15.64
C LYS A 19 -22.46 -8.56 -14.59
N ARG A 20 -22.94 -8.80 -13.37
CA ARG A 20 -22.66 -7.93 -12.23
C ARG A 20 -21.17 -7.99 -12.17
N ARG A 21 -20.53 -6.90 -12.59
CA ARG A 21 -19.12 -6.66 -12.37
C ARG A 21 -18.95 -7.04 -10.91
N ILE A 22 -18.27 -8.15 -10.67
CA ILE A 22 -17.92 -8.57 -9.33
C ILE A 22 -17.05 -7.40 -8.88
N VAL A 23 -17.68 -6.42 -8.24
CA VAL A 23 -17.00 -5.51 -7.33
C VAL A 23 -16.47 -6.52 -6.33
N ARG A 24 -15.24 -6.94 -6.57
CA ARG A 24 -14.46 -7.81 -5.71
C ARG A 24 -14.63 -7.15 -4.37
N ALA A 25 -15.51 -7.70 -3.53
CA ALA A 25 -15.71 -7.22 -2.18
C ALA A 25 -14.30 -7.09 -1.65
N GLU A 26 -13.88 -5.86 -1.37
CA GLU A 26 -12.57 -5.61 -0.81
C GLU A 26 -12.48 -6.57 0.37
N GLN A 27 -11.65 -7.60 0.21
CA GLN A 27 -11.47 -8.60 1.26
C GLN A 27 -11.24 -7.81 2.53
N PRO A 28 -11.94 -8.13 3.63
CA PRO A 28 -11.80 -7.39 4.87
C PRO A 28 -10.31 -7.19 5.09
N LEU A 29 -9.90 -5.92 5.21
CA LEU A 29 -8.49 -5.56 5.34
C LEU A 29 -7.87 -6.48 6.39
N ASP A 30 -6.80 -7.15 6.00
CA ASP A 30 -6.12 -8.14 6.83
C ASP A 30 -5.89 -7.51 8.22
N PRO A 31 -6.22 -8.19 9.34
CA PRO A 31 -6.02 -7.62 10.67
C PRO A 31 -4.60 -7.06 10.86
N VAL A 32 -3.60 -7.68 10.22
CA VAL A 32 -2.21 -7.18 10.22
C VAL A 32 -2.08 -5.82 9.51
N ARG A 33 -2.78 -5.63 8.39
CA ARG A 33 -2.82 -4.35 7.66
C ARG A 33 -3.50 -3.26 8.49
N VAL A 34 -4.62 -3.58 9.14
CA VAL A 34 -5.34 -2.62 10.00
C VAL A 34 -4.47 -2.19 11.19
N ALA A 35 -3.82 -3.15 11.84
CA ALA A 35 -2.90 -2.88 12.94
C ALA A 35 -1.73 -1.99 12.48
N ALA A 36 -1.16 -2.26 11.30
CA ALA A 36 -0.07 -1.45 10.75
C ALA A 36 -0.50 -0.03 10.38
N LEU A 37 -1.71 0.15 9.84
CA LEU A 37 -2.28 1.49 9.59
C LEU A 37 -2.51 2.26 10.90
N ALA A 38 -3.00 1.58 11.94
CA ALA A 38 -3.17 2.18 13.25
C ALA A 38 -1.82 2.56 13.89
N GLU A 39 -0.78 1.74 13.71
CA GLU A 39 0.57 2.06 14.17
C GLU A 39 1.15 3.26 13.42
N LEU A 40 1.06 3.27 12.08
CA LEU A 40 1.48 4.40 11.25
C LEU A 40 0.80 5.72 11.68
N ALA A 41 -0.49 5.68 12.00
CA ALA A 41 -1.24 6.84 12.46
C ALA A 41 -0.82 7.33 13.86
N ARG A 42 -0.27 6.45 14.70
CA ARG A 42 0.23 6.80 16.04
C ARG A 42 1.67 7.33 16.02
N LEU A 43 2.42 7.15 14.94
CA LEU A 43 3.80 7.62 14.86
C LEU A 43 3.84 9.16 14.98
N PRO A 44 4.64 9.72 15.92
CA PRO A 44 4.78 11.16 16.06
C PRO A 44 5.45 11.71 14.79
N ARG A 45 4.70 12.54 14.06
CA ARG A 45 5.19 13.16 12.83
C ARG A 45 6.16 14.28 13.20
N PRO A 46 7.39 14.31 12.64
CA PRO A 46 8.43 15.26 13.02
C PRO A 46 8.20 16.63 12.37
N TYR A 47 7.06 17.26 12.71
CA TYR A 47 6.72 18.61 12.25
C TYR A 47 7.66 19.66 12.86
N ASP A 48 7.59 20.88 12.33
CA ASP A 48 8.36 22.05 12.82
C ASP A 48 9.88 21.86 12.74
N GLY A 49 10.36 21.04 11.79
CA GLY A 49 11.79 20.82 11.56
C GLY A 49 12.46 19.93 12.61
N ALA A 50 11.68 19.15 13.36
CA ALA A 50 12.19 18.11 14.24
C ALA A 50 12.99 17.04 13.47
N PRO A 51 13.94 16.34 14.12
CA PRO A 51 14.73 15.30 13.48
C PRO A 51 13.84 14.13 13.04
N ALA A 52 13.79 13.87 11.74
CA ALA A 52 12.96 12.83 11.14
C ALA A 52 13.61 11.44 11.14
N GLY A 53 14.89 11.32 11.50
CA GLY A 53 15.62 10.04 11.47
C GLY A 53 14.93 8.93 12.25
N ALA A 54 14.51 9.19 13.50
CA ALA A 54 13.81 8.21 14.34
C ALA A 54 12.43 7.83 13.77
N TRP A 55 11.75 8.77 13.14
CA TRP A 55 10.46 8.53 12.49
C TRP A 55 10.60 7.66 11.24
N LEU A 56 11.62 7.93 10.41
CA LEU A 56 11.94 7.10 9.23
C LEU A 56 12.37 5.68 9.62
N GLN A 57 13.13 5.54 10.72
CA GLN A 57 13.49 4.23 11.28
C GLN A 57 12.25 3.43 11.71
N GLN A 58 11.29 4.07 12.38
CA GLN A 58 10.03 3.43 12.77
C GLN A 58 9.21 2.99 11.56
N ILE A 59 9.12 3.82 10.50
CA ILE A 59 8.46 3.43 9.25
C ILE A 59 9.14 2.23 8.60
N ASN A 60 10.47 2.21 8.52
CA ASN A 60 11.21 1.07 7.97
C ASN A 60 10.99 -0.21 8.78
N ALA A 61 11.01 -0.12 10.11
CA ALA A 61 10.73 -1.25 10.98
C ALA A 61 9.33 -1.81 10.74
N LEU A 62 8.31 -0.93 10.64
CA LEU A 62 6.94 -1.30 10.32
C LEU A 62 6.84 -2.05 8.98
N LEU A 63 7.39 -1.46 7.90
CA LEU A 63 7.37 -2.07 6.57
C LEU A 63 8.11 -3.41 6.54
N LYS A 64 9.29 -3.51 7.16
CA LYS A 64 10.04 -4.77 7.22
C LYS A 64 9.28 -5.85 7.98
N ARG A 65 8.60 -5.52 9.09
CA ARG A 65 7.74 -6.46 9.83
C ARG A 65 6.55 -6.93 8.98
N LEU A 66 5.90 -6.02 8.26
CA LEU A 66 4.82 -6.37 7.32
C LEU A 66 5.32 -7.32 6.23
N CYS A 67 6.45 -7.01 5.61
CA CYS A 67 7.02 -7.86 4.57
C CYS A 67 7.40 -9.25 5.09
N ARG A 68 7.87 -9.37 6.35
CA ARG A 68 8.15 -10.67 6.96
C ARG A 68 6.88 -11.51 7.15
N SER A 69 5.76 -10.87 7.51
CA SER A 69 4.47 -11.55 7.69
C SER A 69 3.86 -11.99 6.36
N HIS A 70 3.86 -11.12 5.35
CA HIS A 70 3.23 -11.39 4.06
C HIS A 70 4.13 -12.12 3.06
N TYR A 71 5.45 -12.02 3.20
CA TYR A 71 6.43 -12.59 2.27
C TYR A 71 7.60 -13.28 3.00
N PRO A 72 7.34 -14.40 3.71
CA PRO A 72 8.37 -15.09 4.50
C PRO A 72 9.59 -15.53 3.67
N GLY A 73 9.41 -15.86 2.38
CA GLY A 73 10.50 -16.27 1.49
C GLY A 73 11.24 -15.13 0.77
N ALA A 74 10.83 -13.87 0.95
CA ALA A 74 11.40 -12.75 0.19
C ALA A 74 12.70 -12.17 0.79
N ASN A 75 13.18 -12.70 1.92
CA ASN A 75 14.37 -12.23 2.63
C ASN A 75 14.41 -10.70 2.83
N SER A 76 13.27 -10.07 3.11
CA SER A 76 13.14 -8.60 3.22
C SER A 76 14.09 -7.95 4.23
N HIS A 77 14.64 -8.73 5.17
CA HIS A 77 15.60 -8.30 6.17
C HIS A 77 17.00 -8.01 5.59
N THR A 78 17.39 -8.67 4.49
CA THR A 78 18.69 -8.45 3.83
C THR A 78 18.67 -7.28 2.84
N LEU A 79 17.47 -6.80 2.49
CA LEU A 79 17.29 -5.72 1.52
C LEU A 79 17.56 -4.35 2.16
N ASN A 80 18.49 -3.63 1.53
CA ASN A 80 18.99 -2.33 1.99
C ASN A 80 19.01 -1.32 0.82
N GLY A 81 19.10 -0.03 1.15
CA GLY A 81 19.23 1.05 0.16
C GLY A 81 18.16 1.00 -0.95
N ARG A 82 18.63 1.10 -2.19
CA ARG A 82 17.79 1.05 -3.39
C ARG A 82 17.09 -0.29 -3.61
N GLN A 83 17.73 -1.41 -3.23
CA GLN A 83 17.15 -2.75 -3.39
C GLN A 83 15.88 -2.88 -2.54
N TRP A 84 15.86 -2.28 -1.36
CA TRP A 84 14.68 -2.22 -0.50
C TRP A 84 13.54 -1.42 -1.14
N LEU A 85 13.82 -0.23 -1.67
CA LEU A 85 12.80 0.58 -2.34
C LEU A 85 12.26 -0.08 -3.61
N ALA A 86 13.12 -0.69 -4.41
CA ALA A 86 12.71 -1.43 -5.59
C ALA A 86 11.82 -2.63 -5.22
N PHE A 87 12.13 -3.33 -4.12
CA PHE A 87 11.28 -4.40 -3.63
C PHE A 87 9.88 -3.91 -3.24
N LEU A 88 9.77 -2.79 -2.52
CA LEU A 88 8.49 -2.21 -2.15
C LEU A 88 7.69 -1.77 -3.38
N ASP A 89 8.35 -1.10 -4.32
CA ASP A 89 7.73 -0.55 -5.54
C ASP A 89 7.27 -1.65 -6.50
N ASN A 90 8.04 -2.74 -6.65
CA ASN A 90 7.64 -3.91 -7.44
C ASN A 90 6.34 -4.55 -6.95
N ARG A 91 5.95 -4.36 -5.68
CA ARG A 91 4.69 -4.88 -5.13
C ARG A 91 3.56 -3.87 -5.16
N CYS A 92 3.88 -2.58 -5.12
CA CYS A 92 2.86 -1.54 -5.27
C CYS A 92 3.44 -0.31 -5.99
N PRO A 93 3.45 -0.32 -7.34
CA PRO A 93 3.90 0.84 -8.13
C PRO A 93 3.04 2.08 -7.87
N ALA A 94 1.77 1.88 -7.47
CA ALA A 94 0.84 2.96 -7.14
C ALA A 94 1.26 3.78 -5.91
N ALA A 95 2.08 3.21 -5.01
CA ALA A 95 2.64 3.94 -3.88
C ALA A 95 3.83 4.83 -4.28
N GLY A 96 4.54 4.46 -5.36
CA GLY A 96 5.68 5.21 -5.89
C GLY A 96 6.80 5.43 -4.87
N LEU A 97 7.12 4.39 -4.08
CA LEU A 97 8.06 4.48 -2.95
C LEU A 97 9.52 4.70 -3.38
N THR A 98 9.86 4.39 -4.63
CA THR A 98 11.20 4.63 -5.22
C THR A 98 11.65 6.08 -5.19
N ARG A 99 10.71 7.05 -5.20
CA ARG A 99 11.05 8.48 -5.08
C ARG A 99 11.49 8.90 -3.68
N TRP A 100 11.21 8.07 -2.67
CA TRP A 100 11.48 8.36 -1.26
C TRP A 100 12.80 7.73 -0.80
N MET A 101 13.91 8.07 -1.47
CA MET A 101 15.26 7.66 -1.04
C MET A 101 15.56 8.00 0.42
N ILE A 102 14.96 9.08 0.91
CA ILE A 102 15.04 9.52 2.30
C ILE A 102 14.53 8.47 3.30
N LEU A 103 13.61 7.59 2.88
CA LEU A 103 13.15 6.50 3.72
C LEU A 103 14.32 5.60 4.16
N VAL A 104 15.30 5.38 3.29
CA VAL A 104 16.41 4.44 3.57
C VAL A 104 17.67 5.16 4.00
N GLU A 105 17.98 6.30 3.39
CA GLU A 105 19.18 7.06 3.72
C GLU A 105 18.99 7.99 4.92
N GLY A 106 17.81 8.57 5.08
CA GLY A 106 17.52 9.57 6.11
C GLY A 106 17.58 8.99 7.53
N ALA A 107 17.42 7.68 7.68
CA ALA A 107 17.60 6.95 8.94
C ALA A 107 19.04 6.99 9.48
N TYR A 108 20.04 7.22 8.62
CA TYR A 108 21.47 7.21 8.97
C TYR A 108 22.12 8.59 8.87
N LYS A 109 21.38 9.61 8.38
CA LYS A 109 21.89 10.98 8.30
C LYS A 109 21.66 11.69 9.64
N PRO A 110 22.71 12.21 10.29
CA PRO A 110 22.53 13.08 11.45
C PRO A 110 21.71 14.31 11.01
N GLU A 111 20.74 14.71 11.84
CA GLU A 111 19.89 15.89 11.61
C GLU A 111 19.07 15.87 10.31
N CYS A 112 18.65 14.68 9.85
CA CYS A 112 17.72 14.58 8.73
C CYS A 112 16.39 15.30 9.05
N LYS A 113 16.13 16.42 8.38
CA LYS A 113 14.88 17.18 8.45
C LYS A 113 14.09 16.98 7.15
N LEU A 114 12.78 16.82 7.28
CA LEU A 114 11.86 16.82 6.15
C LEU A 114 10.90 18.00 6.31
N ASP A 115 10.51 18.61 5.21
CA ASP A 115 9.42 19.58 5.21
C ASP A 115 8.07 18.86 5.41
N ASP A 116 7.08 19.60 5.89
CA ASP A 116 5.76 19.05 6.23
C ASP A 116 5.06 18.39 5.03
N LYS A 117 5.31 18.87 3.80
CA LYS A 117 4.74 18.25 2.59
C LYS A 117 5.42 16.92 2.31
N ALA A 118 6.74 16.82 2.49
CA ALA A 118 7.46 15.57 2.36
C ALA A 118 7.02 14.55 3.43
N ILE A 119 6.80 14.98 4.67
CA ILE A 119 6.27 14.12 5.75
C ILE A 119 4.89 13.58 5.36
N ALA A 120 3.96 14.46 4.96
CA ALA A 120 2.61 14.06 4.55
C ALA A 120 2.63 13.14 3.32
N GLY A 121 3.44 13.46 2.31
CA GLY A 121 3.59 12.68 1.09
C GLY A 121 4.16 11.28 1.35
N LEU A 122 5.17 11.16 2.22
CA LEU A 122 5.74 9.87 2.59
C LEU A 122 4.72 9.03 3.39
N SER A 123 4.05 9.63 4.37
CA SER A 123 2.98 8.96 5.11
C SER A 123 1.90 8.41 4.17
N GLN A 124 1.44 9.22 3.20
CA GLN A 124 0.43 8.82 2.23
C GLN A 124 0.92 7.70 1.29
N ALA A 125 2.18 7.76 0.85
CA ALA A 125 2.78 6.72 0.02
C ALA A 125 2.86 5.39 0.79
N VAL A 126 3.31 5.43 2.04
CA VAL A 126 3.37 4.26 2.93
C VAL A 126 1.97 3.70 3.19
N GLU A 127 0.99 4.57 3.46
CA GLU A 127 -0.40 4.17 3.66
C GLU A 127 -0.96 3.46 2.43
N THR A 128 -0.74 4.03 1.24
CA THR A 128 -1.16 3.45 -0.04
C THR A 128 -0.54 2.08 -0.25
N TRP A 129 0.74 1.93 0.07
CA TRP A 129 1.45 0.66 0.01
C TRP A 129 0.83 -0.38 0.96
N ILE A 130 0.64 -0.04 2.24
CA ILE A 130 0.05 -0.97 3.23
C ILE A 130 -1.33 -1.45 2.77
N ARG A 131 -2.15 -0.56 2.21
CA ARG A 131 -3.49 -0.90 1.71
C ARG A 131 -3.45 -1.83 0.49
N LYS A 132 -2.49 -1.67 -0.43
CA LYS A 132 -2.53 -2.22 -1.80
C LYS A 132 -1.38 -3.18 -2.18
N HIS A 133 -0.45 -3.51 -1.29
CA HIS A 133 0.72 -4.33 -1.63
C HIS A 133 0.44 -5.82 -1.91
N VAL A 134 -0.78 -6.31 -1.67
CA VAL A 134 -1.17 -7.73 -1.83
C VAL A 134 -1.69 -8.01 -3.24
#